data_AF-A0A0N1BLP7-F1
#
_entry.id   AF-A0A0N1BLP7-F1
#
_cell.length_a   1.000
_cell.length_b   1.000
_cell.length_c   1.000
_cell.angle_alpha   90.00
_cell.angle_beta   90.00
_cell.angle_gamma   90.00
#
_symmetry.space_group_name_H-M   'P 1'
#
loop_
_entity.id
_entity.type
_entity.pdbx_description
1 polymer ?
#
loop_
_entity_poly.entity_id
_entity_poly.type
_entity_poly.pdbx_seq_one_letter_code
_entity_poly.pdbx_strand_id
1 'polypeptide(L)'
;MTAREVGLTLDLSIIRLSVDLARHPELKSPIEGCFNCRLPDFGDLHGDTSTCLGLRTSRCDWLLLGSASGMADRAAAMKLQLAGAPAIITDVSDSFVAVYNVDSVQLATHSAVLLRGEEARPMQIGQVDVMAFCQKGLVTLLIPRSYRGAPCWQDLPRDSQ
;
A
#
# COMPACT_ATOMS: atom_id res chain seq x y z
N MET A 1 -22.65 -25.68 -2.81
CA MET A 1 -21.58 -25.06 -3.62
C MET A 1 -20.97 -23.96 -2.78
N THR A 2 -19.87 -24.27 -2.10
CA THR A 2 -19.16 -23.36 -1.20
C THR A 2 -18.40 -22.34 -2.04
N ALA A 3 -18.59 -21.05 -1.72
CA ALA A 3 -17.74 -19.99 -2.24
C ALA A 3 -16.29 -20.40 -1.96
N ARG A 4 -15.51 -20.64 -3.02
CA ARG A 4 -14.06 -20.79 -2.92
C ARG A 4 -13.57 -19.61 -2.08
N GLU A 5 -12.91 -19.88 -0.96
CA GLU A 5 -12.13 -18.87 -0.25
C GLU A 5 -11.10 -18.34 -1.24
N VAL A 6 -11.46 -17.22 -1.86
CA VAL A 6 -10.64 -16.50 -2.81
C VAL A 6 -9.37 -16.10 -2.06
N GLY A 7 -8.20 -16.53 -2.54
CA GLY A 7 -6.89 -16.34 -1.90
C GLY A 7 -6.67 -14.90 -1.42
N LEU A 8 -6.98 -14.69 -0.15
CA LEU A 8 -6.96 -13.44 0.60
C LEU A 8 -6.11 -13.69 1.84
N THR A 9 -4.85 -14.08 1.67
CA THR A 9 -4.01 -14.45 2.80
C THR A 9 -2.57 -14.08 2.54
N LEU A 10 -2.30 -12.80 2.72
CA LEU A 10 -1.03 -12.34 3.28
C LEU A 10 -1.40 -11.30 4.34
N ASP A 11 -0.98 -11.54 5.58
CA ASP A 11 -1.10 -10.62 6.71
C ASP A 11 -0.18 -9.41 6.45
N LEU A 12 -0.54 -8.59 5.45
CA LEU A 12 0.09 -7.30 5.23
C LEU A 12 -0.31 -6.39 6.38
N SER A 13 0.67 -5.98 7.16
CA SER A 13 0.49 -4.83 8.05
C SER A 13 0.70 -3.56 7.25
N ILE A 14 -0.24 -2.63 7.41
CA ILE A 14 -0.26 -1.36 6.70
C ILE A 14 -0.29 -0.26 7.73
N ILE A 15 0.77 0.55 7.74
CA ILE A 15 0.88 1.73 8.58
C ILE A 15 0.68 2.96 7.70
N ARG A 16 -0.26 3.82 8.09
CA ARG A 16 -0.38 5.16 7.53
C ARG A 16 0.50 6.11 8.32
N LEU A 17 1.36 6.82 7.59
CA LEU A 17 2.15 7.94 8.09
C LEU A 17 1.62 9.23 7.47
N SER A 18 1.22 10.19 8.31
CA SER A 18 0.83 11.52 7.89
C SER A 18 1.79 12.57 8.47
N VAL A 19 2.51 13.30 7.61
CA VAL A 19 3.52 14.30 8.00
C VAL A 19 3.73 15.33 6.89
N ASP A 20 3.82 16.62 7.23
CA ASP A 20 4.15 17.67 6.26
C ASP A 20 5.66 17.89 6.18
N LEU A 21 6.34 17.07 5.36
CA LEU A 21 7.79 17.19 5.15
C LEU A 21 8.23 18.48 4.45
N ALA A 22 7.31 19.22 3.83
CA ALA A 22 7.64 20.53 3.26
C ALA A 22 7.83 21.58 4.36
N ARG A 23 7.08 21.46 5.46
CA ARG A 23 7.22 22.30 6.66
C ARG A 23 8.22 21.75 7.66
N HIS A 24 8.40 20.43 7.68
CA HIS A 24 9.24 19.71 8.65
C HIS A 24 10.23 18.75 7.95
N PRO A 25 11.15 19.26 7.10
CA PRO A 25 12.09 18.41 6.37
C PRO A 25 13.03 17.61 7.29
N GLU A 26 13.29 18.10 8.51
CA GLU A 26 14.11 17.45 9.53
C GLU A 26 13.56 16.08 9.95
N LEU A 27 12.27 15.82 9.78
CA LEU A 27 11.63 14.56 10.16
C LEU A 27 11.88 13.44 9.15
N LYS A 28 12.30 13.76 7.92
CA LYS A 28 12.46 12.78 6.83
C LYS A 28 13.46 11.69 7.19
N SER A 29 14.69 12.06 7.58
CA SER A 29 15.75 11.08 7.87
C SER A 29 15.44 10.18 9.08
N PRO A 30 14.91 10.70 10.21
CA PRO A 30 14.43 9.85 11.30
C PRO A 30 13.37 8.83 10.85
N ILE A 31 12.39 9.25 10.04
CA ILE A 31 11.34 8.37 9.52
C ILE A 31 11.94 7.26 8.65
N GLU A 32 12.77 7.63 7.67
CA GLU A 32 13.40 6.66 6.75
C GLU A 32 14.30 5.67 7.51
N GLY A 33 14.96 6.12 8.58
CA GLY A 33 15.75 5.28 9.48
C GLY A 33 14.92 4.20 10.19
N CYS A 34 13.71 4.51 10.65
CA CYS A 34 12.84 3.52 11.31
C CYS A 34 12.38 2.39 10.38
N PHE A 35 12.13 2.69 9.11
CA PHE A 35 11.64 1.70 8.14
C PHE A 35 12.73 1.05 7.30
N ASN A 36 13.96 1.54 7.40
CA ASN A 36 15.05 1.12 6.53
C ASN A 36 14.65 1.21 5.04
N CYS A 37 13.79 2.17 4.71
CA CYS A 37 13.30 2.42 3.37
C CYS A 37 13.21 3.93 3.15
N ARG A 38 13.44 4.36 1.92
CA ARG A 38 13.22 5.77 1.54
C ARG A 38 11.74 6.03 1.41
N LEU A 39 11.29 7.21 1.85
CA LEU A 39 9.93 7.64 1.55
C LEU A 39 9.84 7.95 0.05
N PRO A 40 8.97 7.26 -0.70
CA PRO A 40 8.84 7.49 -2.13
C PRO A 40 8.18 8.83 -2.42
N ASP A 41 8.49 9.36 -3.61
CA ASP A 41 7.72 10.44 -4.21
C ASP A 41 6.41 9.90 -4.80
N PHE A 42 5.55 10.81 -5.27
CA PHE A 42 4.23 10.41 -5.78
C PHE A 42 4.38 9.67 -7.11
N GLY A 43 3.79 8.48 -7.20
CA GLY A 43 3.94 7.60 -8.37
C GLY A 43 5.00 6.51 -8.18
N ASP A 44 5.94 6.70 -7.25
CA ASP A 44 7.05 5.80 -7.04
C ASP A 44 6.74 4.73 -5.98
N LEU A 45 7.39 3.59 -6.13
CA LEU A 45 7.40 2.50 -5.16
C LEU A 45 8.83 2.27 -4.64
N HIS A 46 9.01 2.25 -3.33
CA HIS A 46 10.33 1.98 -2.73
C HIS A 46 10.28 0.80 -1.76
N GLY A 47 11.26 -0.10 -1.90
CA GLY A 47 11.45 -1.24 -1.01
C GLY A 47 10.69 -2.49 -1.46
N ASP A 48 10.41 -3.38 -0.52
CA ASP A 48 9.67 -4.60 -0.78
C ASP A 48 8.79 -5.01 0.40
N THR A 49 7.76 -5.82 0.12
CA THR A 49 6.83 -6.29 1.15
C THR A 49 7.48 -7.24 2.16
N SER A 50 8.69 -7.73 1.92
CA SER A 50 9.43 -8.56 2.88
C SER A 50 10.14 -7.74 3.96
N THR A 51 10.40 -6.46 3.69
CA THR A 51 11.11 -5.53 4.59
C THR A 51 10.22 -4.35 4.98
N CYS A 52 10.00 -3.44 4.04
CA CYS A 52 9.02 -2.36 4.09
C CYS A 52 8.88 -1.79 2.67
N LEU A 53 7.65 -1.79 2.18
CA LEU A 53 7.25 -1.19 0.92
C LEU A 53 6.57 0.14 1.22
N GLY A 54 7.14 1.25 0.74
CA GLY A 54 6.52 2.56 0.83
C GLY A 54 5.78 2.92 -0.44
N LEU A 55 4.64 3.58 -0.31
CA LEU A 55 3.98 4.32 -1.39
C LEU A 55 3.38 5.62 -0.85
N ARG A 56 3.35 6.65 -1.69
CA ARG A 56 2.80 7.96 -1.33
C ARG A 56 1.38 8.11 -1.85
N THR A 57 0.43 8.42 -0.98
CA THR A 57 -1.00 8.55 -1.34
C THR A 57 -1.45 9.99 -1.48
N SER A 58 -0.77 10.92 -0.80
CA SER A 58 -1.04 12.35 -0.90
C SER A 58 0.24 13.15 -0.67
N ARG A 59 0.15 14.49 -0.72
CA ARG A 59 1.28 15.36 -0.37
C ARG A 59 1.86 15.07 1.03
N CYS A 60 1.02 14.68 1.99
CA CYS A 60 1.46 14.48 3.37
C CYS A 60 1.23 13.06 3.86
N ASP A 61 0.77 12.14 3.01
CA ASP A 61 0.38 10.79 3.41
C ASP A 61 1.16 9.72 2.66
N TRP A 62 1.63 8.73 3.42
CA TRP A 62 2.27 7.52 2.95
C TRP A 62 1.60 6.29 3.54
N LEU A 63 1.53 5.22 2.75
CA LEU A 63 1.28 3.88 3.25
C LEU A 63 2.60 3.12 3.26
N LEU A 64 2.88 2.48 4.38
CA LEU A 64 4.05 1.64 4.60
C LEU A 64 3.54 0.22 4.84
N LEU A 65 3.98 -0.72 4.03
CA LEU A 65 3.47 -2.08 3.97
C LEU A 65 4.59 -3.08 4.25
N GLY A 66 4.28 -4.14 4.98
CA GLY A 66 5.25 -5.21 5.21
C GLY A 66 4.64 -6.38 5.97
N SER A 67 5.50 -7.29 6.42
CA SER A 67 5.09 -8.38 7.30
C SER A 67 4.61 -7.85 8.65
N ALA A 68 3.60 -8.51 9.24
CA ALA A 68 2.96 -8.05 10.47
C ALA A 68 3.94 -7.88 11.65
N SER A 69 4.83 -8.84 11.88
CA SER A 69 5.81 -8.78 12.96
C SER A 69 6.82 -7.65 12.75
N GLY A 70 7.36 -7.48 11.54
CA GLY A 70 8.35 -6.46 11.25
C GLY A 70 7.79 -5.04 11.30
N MET A 71 6.54 -4.84 10.86
CA MET A 71 5.92 -3.52 10.80
C MET A 71 5.51 -2.99 12.17
N ALA A 72 5.05 -3.85 13.09
CA ALA A 72 4.65 -3.44 14.43
C ALA A 72 5.82 -2.81 15.21
N ASP A 73 7.00 -3.44 15.17
CA ASP A 73 8.21 -2.95 15.82
C ASP A 73 8.68 -1.62 15.22
N ARG A 74 8.64 -1.49 13.89
CA ARG A 74 9.00 -0.24 13.19
C ARG A 74 8.05 0.90 13.52
N ALA A 75 6.74 0.63 13.57
CA ALA A 75 5.74 1.61 13.96
C ALA A 75 5.92 2.07 15.42
N ALA A 76 6.25 1.15 16.32
CA ALA A 76 6.55 1.47 17.71
C ALA A 76 7.83 2.32 17.84
N ALA A 77 8.90 1.95 17.15
CA ALA A 77 10.14 2.71 17.10
C ALA A 77 9.92 4.12 16.55
N MET A 78 9.14 4.27 15.47
CA MET A 78 8.81 5.58 14.91
C MET A 78 7.99 6.43 15.87
N LYS A 79 6.99 5.85 16.56
CA LYS A 79 6.20 6.58 17.57
C LYS A 79 7.08 7.11 18.70
N LEU A 80 8.08 6.34 19.12
CA LEU A 80 9.04 6.78 20.13
C LEU A 80 9.96 7.89 19.58
N GLN A 81 10.51 7.70 18.38
CA GLN A 81 11.43 8.63 17.74
C GLN A 81 10.76 9.99 17.42
N LEU A 82 9.48 9.97 17.07
CA LEU A 82 8.70 11.14 16.68
C LEU A 82 7.78 11.63 17.80
N ALA A 83 8.04 11.24 19.05
CA ALA A 83 7.24 11.70 20.18
C ALA A 83 7.25 13.23 20.26
N GLY A 84 6.06 13.84 20.17
CA GLY A 84 5.88 15.29 20.18
C GLY A 84 6.12 15.99 18.83
N ALA A 85 6.53 15.25 17.79
CA ALA A 85 6.65 15.79 16.43
C ALA A 85 5.28 15.91 15.74
N PRO A 86 5.14 16.80 14.73
CA PRO A 86 3.92 16.96 13.94
C PRO A 86 3.75 15.83 12.90
N ALA A 87 3.65 14.59 13.38
CA ALA A 87 3.44 13.40 12.57
C ALA A 87 2.37 12.50 13.21
N ILE A 88 1.53 11.86 12.37
CA ILE A 88 0.51 10.91 12.79
C ILE A 88 0.87 9.54 12.23
N ILE A 89 0.85 8.53 13.10
CA ILE A 89 1.19 7.16 12.77
C ILE A 89 0.00 6.29 13.17
N THR A 90 -0.67 5.70 12.19
CA THR A 90 -1.89 4.90 12.41
C THR A 90 -1.72 3.52 11.79
N ASP A 91 -2.07 2.47 12.53
CA ASP A 91 -2.27 1.15 11.94
C ASP A 91 -3.59 1.14 11.19
N VAL A 92 -3.54 0.87 9.88
CA VAL A 92 -4.69 0.81 8.98
C VAL A 92 -4.76 -0.54 8.26
N SER A 93 -4.11 -1.57 8.82
CA SER A 93 -4.12 -2.93 8.27
C SER A 93 -5.56 -3.44 8.06
N ASP A 94 -6.46 -3.07 8.97
CA ASP A 94 -7.87 -3.44 8.89
C ASP A 94 -8.72 -2.61 7.92
N SER A 95 -8.16 -1.54 7.36
CA SER A 95 -8.86 -0.68 6.41
C SER A 95 -8.84 -1.23 5.00
N PHE A 96 -7.93 -2.15 4.69
CA PHE A 96 -7.72 -2.64 3.34
C PHE A 96 -7.82 -4.16 3.23
N VAL A 97 -8.00 -4.58 1.99
CA VAL A 97 -7.88 -5.94 1.51
C VAL A 97 -6.91 -5.90 0.33
N ALA A 98 -5.87 -6.74 0.37
CA ALA A 98 -4.92 -6.86 -0.72
C ALA A 98 -5.37 -7.93 -1.73
N VAL A 99 -5.36 -7.60 -3.01
CA VAL A 99 -5.57 -8.55 -4.12
C VAL A 99 -4.30 -8.59 -4.95
N TYR A 100 -3.68 -9.76 -5.03
CA TYR A 100 -2.38 -9.98 -5.68
C TYR A 100 -2.52 -10.54 -7.10
N ASN A 101 -1.43 -10.42 -7.86
CA ASN A 101 -1.25 -11.01 -9.19
C ASN A 101 -2.36 -10.62 -10.16
N VAL A 102 -2.76 -9.35 -10.10
CA VAL A 102 -3.73 -8.79 -11.05
C VAL A 102 -3.02 -8.56 -12.38
N ASP A 103 -3.64 -9.01 -13.47
CA ASP A 103 -3.11 -8.79 -14.82
C ASP A 103 -3.10 -7.27 -15.12
N SER A 104 -1.91 -6.70 -15.32
CA SER A 104 -1.73 -5.27 -15.59
C SER A 104 -2.39 -4.78 -16.88
N VAL A 105 -2.43 -5.62 -17.93
CA VAL A 105 -3.00 -5.28 -19.23
C VAL A 105 -4.51 -5.23 -19.14
N GLN A 106 -5.11 -6.22 -18.48
CA GLN A 106 -6.56 -6.23 -18.28
C GLN A 106 -7.01 -5.27 -17.18
N LEU A 107 -6.17 -4.94 -16.19
CA LEU A 107 -6.46 -3.85 -15.27
C LEU A 107 -6.61 -2.53 -16.02
N ALA A 108 -5.74 -2.27 -17.00
CA ALA A 108 -5.78 -1.06 -17.81
C ALA A 108 -7.05 -0.94 -18.65
N THR A 109 -7.73 -2.04 -19.00
CA THR A 109 -9.03 -1.96 -19.70
C THR A 109 -10.17 -1.48 -18.79
N HIS A 110 -10.04 -1.65 -17.47
CA HIS A 110 -11.05 -1.25 -16.49
C HIS A 110 -10.78 0.13 -15.88
N SER A 111 -9.50 0.49 -15.72
CA SER A 111 -9.08 1.74 -15.05
C SER A 111 -8.53 2.81 -15.99
N ALA A 112 -8.27 2.47 -17.26
CA ALA A 112 -7.51 3.29 -18.22
C ALA A 112 -6.07 3.64 -17.74
N VAL A 113 -5.57 3.00 -16.68
CA VAL A 113 -4.25 3.25 -16.11
C VAL A 113 -3.37 2.02 -16.30
N LEU A 114 -2.26 2.22 -17.02
CA LEU A 114 -1.20 1.22 -17.13
C LEU A 114 -0.13 1.49 -16.06
N LEU A 115 -0.05 0.60 -15.07
CA LEU A 115 1.03 0.59 -14.08
C LEU A 115 2.28 -0.05 -14.67
N ARG A 116 3.41 0.65 -14.58
CA ARG A 116 4.72 0.10 -14.97
C ARG A 116 5.45 -0.43 -13.73
N GLY A 117 6.51 -1.19 -13.94
CA GLY A 117 7.28 -1.79 -12.84
C GLY A 117 7.78 -0.73 -11.86
N GLU A 118 7.64 -1.03 -10.56
CA GLU A 118 8.00 -0.16 -9.43
C GLU A 118 7.21 1.16 -9.37
N GLU A 119 5.99 1.17 -9.91
CA GLU A 119 5.05 2.30 -9.76
C GLU A 119 3.93 1.98 -8.76
N ALA A 120 3.43 3.03 -8.09
CA ALA A 120 2.23 2.99 -7.27
C ALA A 120 1.30 4.16 -7.64
N ARG A 121 0.01 3.90 -7.83
CA ARG A 121 -0.97 4.91 -8.24
C ARG A 121 -2.32 4.72 -7.56
N PRO A 122 -2.97 5.79 -7.09
CA PRO A 122 -4.41 5.76 -6.88
C PRO A 122 -5.10 5.61 -8.23
N MET A 123 -6.12 4.76 -8.29
CA MET A 123 -6.96 4.61 -9.47
C MET A 123 -8.38 4.24 -9.07
N GLN A 124 -9.30 4.39 -10.03
CA GLN A 124 -10.69 4.02 -9.84
C GLN A 124 -10.97 2.75 -10.63
N ILE A 125 -11.56 1.75 -9.97
CA ILE A 125 -12.10 0.55 -10.62
C ILE A 125 -13.60 0.54 -10.38
N GLY A 126 -14.38 0.77 -11.44
CA GLY A 126 -15.81 1.06 -11.30
C GLY A 126 -16.04 2.35 -10.51
N GLN A 127 -16.64 2.24 -9.32
CA GLN A 127 -16.89 3.36 -8.41
C GLN A 127 -16.00 3.33 -7.15
N VAL A 128 -14.96 2.48 -7.14
CA VAL A 128 -14.13 2.27 -5.95
C VAL A 128 -12.73 2.82 -6.17
N ASP A 129 -12.30 3.67 -5.24
CA ASP A 129 -10.93 4.14 -5.15
C ASP A 129 -10.05 3.03 -4.58
N VAL A 130 -9.04 2.65 -5.35
CA VAL A 130 -8.05 1.66 -4.96
C VAL A 130 -6.66 2.26 -5.06
N MET A 131 -5.75 1.79 -4.21
CA MET A 131 -4.33 2.03 -4.42
C MET A 131 -3.75 0.80 -5.11
N ALA A 132 -3.12 0.98 -6.26
CA ALA A 132 -2.54 -0.12 -7.02
C ALA A 132 -1.04 0.09 -7.15
N PHE A 133 -0.26 -0.97 -7.01
CA PHE A 133 1.18 -0.91 -7.18
C PHE A 133 1.70 -2.14 -7.91
N CYS A 134 2.76 -1.95 -8.69
CA CYS A 134 3.40 -3.00 -9.47
C CYS A 134 4.80 -3.26 -8.92
N GLN A 135 5.05 -4.48 -8.45
CA GLN A 135 6.36 -4.90 -7.98
C GLN A 135 6.84 -6.09 -8.79
N LYS A 136 8.04 -6.00 -9.39
CA LYS A 136 8.61 -7.09 -10.22
C LYS A 136 7.65 -7.61 -11.31
N GLY A 137 6.82 -6.73 -11.87
CA GLY A 137 5.83 -7.06 -12.91
C GLY A 137 4.50 -7.62 -12.39
N LEU A 138 4.34 -7.79 -11.08
CA LEU A 138 3.10 -8.26 -10.46
C LEU A 138 2.34 -7.08 -9.86
N VAL A 139 1.07 -6.92 -10.24
CA VAL A 139 0.21 -5.87 -9.69
C VAL A 139 -0.50 -6.36 -8.44
N THR A 140 -0.48 -5.52 -7.41
CA THR A 140 -1.27 -5.67 -6.19
C THR A 140 -2.21 -4.49 -6.05
N LEU A 141 -3.46 -4.76 -5.69
CA LEU A 141 -4.48 -3.75 -5.37
C LEU A 141 -4.74 -3.74 -3.87
N LEU A 142 -4.74 -2.55 -3.28
CA LEU A 142 -5.26 -2.30 -1.93
C LEU A 142 -6.65 -1.70 -2.08
N ILE A 143 -7.63 -2.51 -1.68
CA ILE A 143 -9.05 -2.19 -1.81
C ILE A 143 -9.59 -1.85 -0.42
N PRO A 144 -10.39 -0.78 -0.24
CA PRO A 144 -11.00 -0.52 1.05
C PRO A 144 -11.88 -1.70 1.48
N ARG A 145 -11.71 -2.16 2.71
CA ARG A 145 -12.35 -3.38 3.23
C ARG A 145 -13.89 -3.29 3.21
N SER A 146 -14.46 -2.09 3.23
CA SER A 146 -15.90 -1.86 3.05
C SER A 146 -16.46 -2.42 1.75
N TYR A 147 -15.62 -2.61 0.72
CA TYR A 147 -15.99 -3.20 -0.56
C TYR A 147 -15.64 -4.68 -0.66
N ARG A 148 -15.24 -5.34 0.43
CA ARG A 148 -14.95 -6.78 0.45
C ARG A 148 -16.17 -7.56 -0.05
N GLY A 149 -16.00 -8.31 -1.14
CA GLY A 149 -17.06 -9.12 -1.73
C GLY A 149 -17.90 -8.42 -2.81
N ALA A 150 -17.59 -7.17 -3.18
CA ALA A 150 -18.25 -6.55 -4.32
C ALA A 150 -17.99 -7.37 -5.61
N PRO A 151 -18.99 -7.52 -6.50
CA PRO A 151 -18.89 -8.37 -7.68
C PRO A 151 -17.73 -7.98 -8.61
N CYS A 152 -17.46 -6.67 -8.73
CA CYS A 152 -16.38 -6.15 -9.56
C CYS A 152 -14.98 -6.69 -9.20
N TRP A 153 -14.79 -7.25 -8.01
CA TRP A 153 -13.54 -7.89 -7.60
C TRP A 153 -13.43 -9.36 -8.00
N GLN A 154 -14.56 -10.03 -8.20
CA GLN A 154 -14.59 -11.42 -8.68
C GLN A 154 -14.23 -11.48 -10.17
N ASP A 155 -14.55 -10.41 -10.89
CA ASP A 155 -14.24 -10.24 -12.30
C ASP A 155 -12.81 -9.74 -12.56
N LEU A 156 -12.02 -9.46 -11.50
CA LEU A 156 -10.64 -9.06 -11.67
C LEU A 156 -9.80 -10.25 -12.17
N PRO A 157 -9.17 -10.12 -13.35
CA PRO A 157 -8.37 -11.19 -13.93
C PRO A 157 -7.09 -11.36 -13.13
N ARG A 158 -6.77 -12.62 -12.86
CA ARG A 158 -5.58 -13.02 -12.11
C ARG A 158 -4.69 -13.84 -13.02
N ASP A 159 -3.39 -13.59 -12.93
CA ASP A 159 -2.42 -14.48 -13.57
C ASP A 159 -2.56 -15.87 -12.96
N SER A 160 -2.95 -16.82 -13.81
CA SER A 160 -2.96 -18.24 -13.48
C SER A 160 -1.51 -18.71 -13.57
N GLN A 161 -0.81 -18.76 -12.44
CA GLN A 161 0.42 -19.55 -12.35
C GLN A 161 0.10 -21.04 -12.42
#